data_AF-A0A7C5N6S3-F1
#
_entry.id   AF-A0A7C5N6S3-F1
#
_cell.length_a   1.000
_cell.length_b   1.000
_cell.length_c   1.000
_cell.angle_alpha   90.00
_cell.angle_beta   90.00
_cell.angle_gamma   90.00
#
_symmetry.space_group_name_H-M   'P 1'
#
loop_
_entity.id
_entity.type
_entity.pdbx_description
1 polymer ?
#
loop_
_entity_poly.entity_id
_entity_poly.type
_entity_poly.pdbx_seq_one_letter_code
_entity_poly.pdbx_strand_id
1 'polypeptide(L)'
;MHDNRTYWRVYWSGAALMLQIDVELREQGMTLAQIVSQFAARRPGDEHDWNAAEVVAQISKLCGSEMPARVVARHLDAKNFPDTSALRAELGVALHGKTVRYDDAAPKAAIRRAIMRRAD
;
A
#
# COMPACT_ATOMS: atom_id res chain seq x y z
N MET A 1 5.87 -28.41 -9.78
CA MET A 1 6.42 -27.03 -9.87
C MET A 1 5.24 -26.07 -9.79
N HIS A 2 5.04 -25.44 -8.63
CA HIS A 2 3.93 -24.51 -8.43
C HIS A 2 4.22 -23.18 -9.13
N ASP A 3 3.19 -22.62 -9.75
CA ASP A 3 3.24 -21.50 -10.69
C ASP A 3 3.70 -20.18 -10.03
N ASN A 4 4.99 -19.86 -10.18
CA ASN A 4 5.61 -18.62 -9.72
C ASN A 4 4.82 -17.36 -10.15
N ARG A 5 4.16 -17.38 -11.32
CA ARG A 5 3.49 -16.19 -11.88
C ARG A 5 2.29 -15.75 -11.05
N THR A 6 1.56 -16.70 -10.48
CA THR A 6 0.39 -16.41 -9.64
C THR A 6 0.83 -15.79 -8.31
N TYR A 7 1.90 -16.29 -7.70
CA TYR A 7 2.49 -15.72 -6.48
C TYR A 7 3.00 -14.29 -6.71
N TRP A 8 3.74 -14.06 -7.80
CA TRP A 8 4.21 -12.73 -8.19
C TRP A 8 3.05 -11.74 -8.38
N ARG A 9 1.94 -12.18 -8.99
CA ARG A 9 0.76 -11.33 -9.18
C ARG A 9 0.14 -10.93 -7.85
N VAL A 10 -0.10 -11.87 -6.94
CA VAL A 10 -0.72 -11.57 -5.64
C VAL A 10 0.18 -10.67 -4.80
N TYR A 11 1.47 -10.99 -4.73
CA TYR A 11 2.45 -10.20 -3.98
C TYR A 11 2.55 -8.76 -4.49
N TRP A 12 2.77 -8.57 -5.80
CA TRP A 12 2.95 -7.22 -6.35
C TRP A 12 1.64 -6.43 -6.36
N SER A 13 0.49 -7.09 -6.52
CA SER A 13 -0.81 -6.40 -6.40
C SER A 13 -1.01 -5.90 -4.98
N GLY A 14 -0.75 -6.73 -3.98
CA GLY A 14 -0.80 -6.32 -2.57
C GLY A 14 0.13 -5.13 -2.29
N ALA A 15 1.37 -5.17 -2.79
CA ALA A 15 2.31 -4.05 -2.64
C ALA A 15 1.80 -2.75 -3.29
N ALA A 16 1.18 -2.83 -4.47
CA ALA A 16 0.59 -1.68 -5.14
C ALA A 16 -0.58 -1.07 -4.34
N LEU A 17 -1.44 -1.91 -3.76
CA LEU A 17 -2.54 -1.47 -2.89
C LEU A 17 -2.02 -0.82 -1.61
N MET A 18 -1.01 -1.42 -0.98
CA MET A 18 -0.38 -0.86 0.22
C MET A 18 0.30 0.48 -0.07
N LEU A 19 0.94 0.65 -1.24
CA LEU A 19 1.48 1.94 -1.65
C LEU A 19 0.37 3.00 -1.79
N GLN A 20 -0.76 2.66 -2.42
CA GLN A 20 -1.89 3.57 -2.51
C GLN A 20 -2.40 3.99 -1.13
N ILE A 21 -2.59 3.03 -0.23
CA ILE A 21 -3.02 3.28 1.15
C ILE A 21 -2.01 4.15 1.91
N ASP A 22 -0.70 3.87 1.80
CA ASP A 22 0.33 4.68 2.49
C ASP A 22 0.35 6.13 1.98
N VAL A 23 0.14 6.35 0.68
CA VAL A 23 0.04 7.71 0.12
C VAL A 23 -1.17 8.45 0.68
N GLU A 24 -2.36 7.82 0.66
CA GLU A 24 -3.58 8.42 1.20
C GLU A 24 -3.49 8.68 2.71
N LEU A 25 -2.80 7.82 3.47
CA LEU A 25 -2.52 8.04 4.90
C LEU A 25 -1.57 9.22 5.14
N ARG A 26 -0.52 9.36 4.32
CA ARG A 26 0.45 10.44 4.43
C ARG A 26 -0.14 11.80 4.14
N GLU A 27 -1.14 11.87 3.25
CA GLU A 27 -1.94 13.08 3.03
C GLU A 27 -2.73 13.50 4.29
N GLN A 28 -3.00 12.56 5.20
CA GLN A 28 -3.69 12.78 6.47
C GLN A 28 -2.71 12.87 7.67
N GLY A 29 -1.40 12.91 7.43
CA GLY A 29 -0.38 12.98 8.48
C GLY A 29 -0.08 11.65 9.19
N MET A 30 -0.54 10.51 8.65
CA MET A 30 -0.27 9.17 9.17
C MET A 30 0.63 8.38 8.21
N THR A 31 1.15 7.24 8.66
CA THR A 31 1.91 6.31 7.80
C THR A 31 1.41 4.88 7.97
N LEU A 32 1.49 4.09 6.90
CA LEU A 32 1.17 2.67 6.95
C LEU A 32 2.07 1.94 7.97
N ALA A 33 3.33 2.36 8.13
CA ALA A 33 4.25 1.81 9.13
C ALA A 33 3.74 1.99 10.58
N GLN A 34 3.16 3.16 10.91
CA GLN A 34 2.53 3.38 12.21
C GLN A 34 1.30 2.48 12.40
N ILE A 35 0.46 2.35 11.36
CA ILE A 35 -0.74 1.52 11.42
C ILE A 35 -0.39 0.04 11.60
N VAL A 36 0.57 -0.47 10.83
CA VAL A 36 1.06 -1.86 10.95
C VAL A 36 1.69 -2.10 12.33
N SER A 37 2.47 -1.15 12.85
CA SER A 37 3.02 -1.24 14.21
C SER A 37 1.94 -1.30 15.27
N GLN A 38 0.88 -0.48 15.16
CA GLN A 38 -0.26 -0.52 16.08
C GLN A 38 -1.05 -1.83 15.96
N PHE A 39 -1.23 -2.35 14.74
CA PHE A 39 -1.84 -3.64 14.51
C PHE A 39 -1.04 -4.77 15.17
N ALA A 40 0.29 -4.76 14.99
CA ALA A 40 1.19 -5.77 15.57
C ALA A 40 1.27 -5.68 17.09
N ALA A 41 1.24 -4.47 17.67
CA ALA A 41 1.28 -4.25 19.11
C ALA A 41 0.00 -4.72 19.82
N ARG A 42 -1.12 -4.85 19.09
CA ARG A 42 -2.39 -5.30 19.66
C ARG A 42 -2.43 -6.78 20.03
N ARG A 43 -1.38 -7.58 19.80
CA ARG A 43 -1.37 -9.02 20.15
C ARG A 43 -1.65 -9.26 21.64
N PRO A 44 -2.78 -9.89 22.00
CA PRO A 44 -2.99 -10.44 23.32
C PRO A 44 -3.05 -11.97 23.20
N GLY A 45 -1.97 -12.71 23.44
CA GLY A 45 -2.02 -14.15 23.76
C GLY A 45 -2.72 -15.16 22.82
N ASP A 46 -3.38 -14.77 21.72
CA ASP A 46 -4.34 -15.62 21.03
C ASP A 46 -3.75 -16.30 19.79
N GLU A 47 -3.98 -17.62 19.70
CA GLU A 47 -3.88 -18.46 18.49
C GLU A 47 -4.94 -18.08 17.43
N HIS A 48 -5.20 -16.78 17.24
CA HIS A 48 -6.20 -16.33 16.29
C HIS A 48 -5.60 -16.24 14.88
N ASP A 49 -6.04 -17.12 14.00
CA ASP A 49 -5.76 -17.06 12.57
C ASP A 49 -6.57 -15.94 11.92
N TRP A 50 -5.88 -14.85 11.58
CA TRP A 50 -6.49 -13.70 10.90
C TRP A 50 -6.67 -13.99 9.41
N ASN A 51 -7.87 -13.82 8.90
CA ASN A 51 -8.14 -13.80 7.47
C ASN A 51 -7.96 -12.38 6.88
N ALA A 52 -7.87 -12.29 5.54
CA ALA A 52 -7.61 -11.03 4.85
C ALA A 52 -8.68 -9.95 5.11
N ALA A 53 -9.96 -10.33 5.24
CA ALA A 53 -11.03 -9.39 5.51
C ALA A 53 -10.92 -8.80 6.92
N GLU A 54 -10.57 -9.62 7.91
CA GLU A 54 -10.34 -9.19 9.30
C GLU A 54 -9.16 -8.24 9.41
N VAL A 55 -8.05 -8.55 8.72
CA VAL A 55 -6.88 -7.66 8.67
C VAL A 55 -7.26 -6.30 8.08
N VAL A 56 -7.97 -6.28 6.95
CA VAL A 56 -8.38 -5.04 6.29
C VAL A 56 -9.35 -4.24 7.16
N ALA A 57 -10.32 -4.90 7.80
CA ALA A 57 -11.25 -4.24 8.72
C ALA A 57 -10.52 -3.62 9.92
N GLN A 58 -9.54 -4.33 10.48
CA GLN A 58 -8.75 -3.81 11.60
C GLN A 58 -7.84 -2.65 11.18
N ILE A 59 -7.25 -2.70 9.99
CA ILE A 59 -6.50 -1.58 9.40
C ILE A 59 -7.43 -0.37 9.21
N SER A 60 -8.62 -0.54 8.61
CA SER A 60 -9.61 0.55 8.47
C SER A 60 -9.96 1.18 9.82
N LYS A 61 -10.18 0.36 10.86
CA LYS A 61 -10.44 0.82 12.23
C LYS A 61 -9.27 1.62 12.80
N LEU A 62 -8.03 1.17 12.60
CA LEU A 62 -6.82 1.87 13.05
C LEU A 62 -6.62 3.20 12.31
N CYS A 63 -6.94 3.24 11.02
CA CYS A 63 -6.90 4.45 10.21
C CYS A 63 -8.05 5.43 10.52
N GLY A 64 -9.08 5.00 11.26
CA GLY A 64 -10.30 5.79 11.47
C GLY A 64 -11.08 6.05 10.19
N SER A 65 -10.93 5.20 9.16
CA SER A 65 -11.47 5.42 7.82
C SER A 65 -11.70 4.10 7.08
N GLU A 66 -12.79 4.04 6.31
CA GLU A 66 -13.09 2.91 5.40
C GLU A 66 -12.24 2.91 4.13
N MET A 67 -11.31 3.86 3.97
CA MET A 67 -10.44 3.97 2.80
C MET A 67 -9.69 2.66 2.49
N PRO A 68 -9.00 1.99 3.43
CA PRO A 68 -8.28 0.76 3.14
C PRO A 68 -9.19 -0.34 2.61
N ALA A 69 -10.37 -0.52 3.23
CA ALA A 69 -11.37 -1.47 2.77
C ALA A 69 -11.86 -1.17 1.35
N ARG A 70 -12.12 0.11 1.02
CA ARG A 70 -12.51 0.50 -0.34
C ARG A 70 -11.42 0.23 -1.38
N VAL A 71 -10.15 0.51 -1.05
CA VAL A 71 -9.02 0.25 -1.96
C VAL A 71 -8.88 -1.24 -2.25
N VAL A 72 -8.97 -2.08 -1.21
CA VAL A 72 -8.87 -3.54 -1.36
C VAL A 72 -10.07 -4.10 -2.12
N ALA A 73 -11.30 -3.70 -1.76
CA ALA A 73 -12.52 -4.22 -2.39
C ALA A 73 -12.55 -3.99 -3.90
N ARG A 74 -12.06 -2.84 -4.38
CA ARG A 74 -11.95 -2.53 -5.83
C ARG A 74 -11.05 -3.49 -6.60
N HIS A 75 -10.16 -4.20 -5.91
CA HIS A 75 -9.17 -5.08 -6.50
C HIS A 75 -9.37 -6.58 -6.21
N LEU A 76 -10.31 -6.93 -5.32
CA LEU A 76 -10.61 -8.35 -5.03
C LEU A 76 -11.16 -9.08 -6.27
N ASP A 77 -11.99 -8.42 -7.08
CA ASP A 77 -12.57 -8.99 -8.29
C ASP A 77 -11.77 -8.68 -9.57
N ALA A 78 -10.68 -7.90 -9.45
CA ALA A 78 -9.89 -7.48 -10.58
C ALA A 78 -8.98 -8.62 -11.07
N LYS A 79 -9.09 -8.97 -12.36
CA LYS A 79 -8.24 -9.99 -13.01
C LYS A 79 -6.85 -9.46 -13.37
N ASN A 80 -6.71 -8.14 -13.40
CA ASN A 80 -5.52 -7.40 -13.84
C ASN A 80 -4.78 -6.77 -12.66
N PHE A 81 -3.51 -6.44 -12.88
CA PHE A 81 -2.71 -5.69 -11.92
C PHE A 81 -3.35 -4.31 -11.65
N PRO A 82 -3.31 -3.81 -10.40
CA PRO A 82 -3.77 -2.46 -10.05
C PRO A 82 -3.16 -1.39 -10.97
N ASP A 83 -3.99 -0.57 -11.59
CA ASP A 83 -3.48 0.56 -12.36
C ASP A 83 -2.90 1.61 -11.41
N THR A 84 -1.58 1.74 -11.42
CA THR A 84 -0.84 2.69 -10.58
C THR A 84 -0.30 3.86 -11.41
N SER A 85 -0.71 4.03 -12.67
CA SER A 85 -0.19 5.07 -13.56
C SER A 85 -0.39 6.49 -13.01
N ALA A 86 -1.62 6.85 -12.62
CA ALA A 86 -1.94 8.14 -12.03
C ALA A 86 -1.18 8.38 -10.72
N LEU A 87 -1.19 7.40 -9.81
CA LEU A 87 -0.47 7.47 -8.53
C LEU A 87 1.04 7.70 -8.73
N ARG A 88 1.66 6.96 -9.67
CA ARG A 88 3.08 7.14 -10.00
C ARG A 88 3.35 8.54 -10.56
N ALA A 89 2.47 9.06 -11.43
CA ALA A 89 2.61 10.41 -11.97
C ALA A 89 2.52 11.47 -10.87
N GLU A 90 1.56 11.37 -9.94
CA GLU A 90 1.44 12.27 -8.80
C GLU A 90 2.66 12.22 -7.88
N LEU A 91 3.22 11.03 -7.67
CA LEU A 91 4.46 10.83 -6.92
C LEU A 91 5.71 11.31 -7.67
N GLY A 92 5.59 11.71 -8.94
CA GLY A 92 6.73 12.08 -9.79
C GLY A 92 7.63 10.90 -10.12
N VAL A 93 7.06 9.72 -10.36
CA VAL A 93 7.78 8.50 -10.77
C VAL A 93 7.45 8.19 -12.22
N ALA A 94 8.43 8.38 -13.10
CA ALA A 94 8.28 8.10 -14.52
C ALA A 94 9.26 7.01 -14.97
N LEU A 95 8.81 6.15 -15.88
CA LEU A 95 9.67 5.22 -16.59
C LEU A 95 10.22 5.90 -17.84
N HIS A 96 11.53 5.87 -18.01
CA HIS A 96 12.21 6.34 -19.21
C HIS A 96 13.01 5.17 -19.81
N GLY A 97 12.38 4.40 -20.68
CA GLY A 97 12.93 3.13 -21.16
C GLY A 97 13.07 2.12 -20.01
N LYS A 98 14.31 1.76 -19.67
CA LYS A 98 14.63 0.82 -18.57
C LYS A 98 15.02 1.52 -17.26
N THR A 99 15.02 2.85 -17.22
CA THR A 99 15.40 3.61 -16.02
C THR A 99 14.19 4.29 -15.40
N VAL A 100 14.22 4.45 -14.08
CA VAL A 100 13.25 5.25 -13.34
C VAL A 100 13.81 6.66 -13.19
N ARG A 101 13.00 7.66 -13.54
CA ARG A 101 13.30 9.08 -13.30
C ARG A 101 12.32 9.63 -12.28
N TYR A 102 12.84 10.52 -11.45
CA TYR A 102 12.07 11.23 -10.45
C TYR A 102 11.86 12.68 -10.87
N ASP A 103 10.61 13.13 -10.81
CA ASP A 103 10.22 14.52 -10.91
C ASP A 103 9.98 15.07 -9.51
N ASP A 104 10.78 16.06 -9.13
CA ASP A 104 10.72 16.71 -7.82
C ASP A 104 9.73 17.88 -7.75
N ALA A 105 9.16 18.27 -8.89
CA ALA A 105 8.08 19.25 -8.98
C ALA A 105 6.68 18.61 -8.92
N ALA A 106 6.59 17.27 -8.92
CA ALA A 106 5.32 16.57 -8.88
C ALA A 106 4.55 16.82 -7.57
N PRO A 107 3.20 16.82 -7.58
CA PRO A 107 2.38 17.21 -6.42
C PRO A 107 2.69 16.43 -5.14
N LYS A 108 3.00 15.14 -5.26
CA LYS A 108 3.30 14.24 -4.12
C LYS A 108 4.79 13.88 -4.02
N ALA A 109 5.69 14.68 -4.61
CA ALA A 109 7.13 14.43 -4.54
C ALA A 109 7.65 14.36 -3.09
N ALA A 110 7.13 15.19 -2.19
CA ALA A 110 7.47 15.15 -0.77
C ALA A 110 7.09 13.81 -0.10
N ILE A 111 5.91 13.28 -0.43
CA ILE A 111 5.44 11.97 0.04
C ILE A 111 6.36 10.86 -0.51
N ARG A 112 6.70 10.88 -1.81
CA ARG A 112 7.66 9.92 -2.40
C ARG A 112 8.98 9.91 -1.63
N ARG A 113 9.56 11.09 -1.37
CA ARG A 113 10.83 11.20 -0.61
C ARG A 113 10.69 10.67 0.81
N ALA A 114 9.54 10.87 1.46
CA ALA A 114 9.29 10.36 2.81
C ALA A 114 9.15 8.84 2.85
N ILE A 115 8.56 8.22 1.81
CA ILE A 115 8.48 6.76 1.65
C ILE A 115 9.88 6.15 1.42
N MET A 116 10.70 6.80 0.58
CA MET A 116 12.04 6.30 0.23
C MET A 116 13.13 6.61 1.26
N ARG A 117 12.79 7.37 2.31
CA ARG A 117 13.72 7.63 3.41
C ARG A 117 13.98 6.32 4.16
N ARG A 118 15.21 6.08 4.59
CA ARG A 118 15.50 4.99 5.53
C ARG A 118 14.71 5.22 6.82
N ALA A 119 14.16 4.15 7.38
CA ALA A 119 13.72 4.18 8.77
C ALA A 119 14.97 4.38 9.62
N ASP A 120 14.95 5.41 10.48
CA ASP A 120 16.00 5.66 11.47
C ASP A 120 15.99 4.57 12.56
#